data_AF-A0A1D7YML0-F1
#
_entry.id   AF-A0A1D7YML0-F1
#
_cell.length_a   1.000
_cell.length_b   1.000
_cell.length_c   1.000
_cell.angle_alpha   90.00
_cell.angle_beta   90.00
_cell.angle_gamma   90.00
#
_symmetry.space_group_name_H-M   'P 1'
#
loop_
_entity.id
_entity.type
_entity.pdbx_description
1 polymer ?
#
loop_
_entity_poly.entity_id
_entity_poly.type
_entity_poly.pdbx_seq_one_letter_code
_entity_poly.pdbx_strand_id
1 'polypeptide(L)'
;MYSTLENAWTAQAAGRTPERGTAALARRCAHRACREAVQLRYDAVGSAAVDTERTPLDRCLRDLITASRHVASSEKILDDVGNLRLGRDSTSPHL
;
A
#
# COMPACT_ATOMS: atom_id res chain seq x y z
N MET A 1 4.60 10.09 6.80
CA MET A 1 4.16 9.05 5.84
C MET A 1 4.92 7.75 6.06
N TYR A 2 6.26 7.74 5.94
CA TYR A 2 7.08 6.56 6.29
C TYR A 2 6.98 6.16 7.77
N SER A 3 6.94 7.14 8.67
CA SER A 3 6.73 6.90 10.11
C SER A 3 5.41 6.19 10.43
N THR A 4 4.37 6.35 9.60
CA THR A 4 3.07 5.69 9.81
C THR A 4 3.16 4.19 9.54
N LEU A 5 3.89 3.80 8.48
CA LEU A 5 4.18 2.41 8.19
C LEU A 5 5.07 1.80 9.28
N GLU A 6 6.13 2.51 9.66
CA GLU A 6 7.07 2.07 10.69
C GLU A 6 6.36 1.84 12.03
N ASN A 7 5.48 2.75 12.43
CA ASN A 7 4.72 2.63 13.67
C ASN A 7 3.74 1.45 13.63
N ALA A 8 3.05 1.24 12.50
CA ALA A 8 2.15 0.11 12.32
C ALA A 8 2.93 -1.22 12.35
N TRP A 9 4.08 -1.27 11.68
CA TRP A 9 4.98 -2.41 11.67
C TRP A 9 5.52 -2.72 13.08
N THR A 10 6.00 -1.70 13.79
CA THR A 10 6.53 -1.84 15.16
C THR A 10 5.45 -2.32 16.13
N ALA A 11 4.23 -1.79 16.03
CA ALA A 11 3.11 -2.25 16.85
C ALA A 11 2.81 -3.73 16.59
N GLN A 12 2.68 -4.12 15.32
CA GLN A 12 2.40 -5.48 14.91
C GLN A 12 3.51 -6.45 15.33
N ALA A 13 4.78 -6.07 15.13
CA ALA A 13 5.95 -6.86 15.51
C ALA A 13 6.05 -7.09 17.03
N ALA A 14 5.51 -6.16 17.83
CA ALA A 14 5.39 -6.28 19.27
C ALA A 14 4.10 -6.99 19.72
N GLY A 15 3.35 -7.60 18.80
CA GLY A 15 2.09 -8.32 19.09
C GLY A 15 0.90 -7.40 19.40
N ARG A 16 1.01 -6.09 19.14
CA ARG A 16 -0.08 -5.12 19.33
C ARG A 16 -0.80 -4.88 18.02
N THR A 17 -2.12 -4.77 18.07
CA THR A 17 -2.91 -4.36 16.91
C THR A 17 -2.73 -2.85 16.68
N PRO A 18 -2.27 -2.42 15.49
CA PRO A 18 -2.20 -1.00 15.18
C PRO A 18 -3.60 -0.37 15.16
N GLU A 19 -3.68 0.92 15.46
CA GLU A 19 -4.91 1.68 15.29
C GLU A 19 -5.42 1.57 13.83
N ARG A 20 -6.73 1.35 13.65
CA ARG A 20 -7.32 0.96 12.35
C ARG A 20 -7.00 1.96 11.24
N GLY A 21 -7.16 3.25 11.49
CA GLY A 21 -6.84 4.30 10.52
C GLY A 21 -5.35 4.35 10.18
N THR A 22 -4.48 4.16 11.18
CA THR A 22 -3.03 4.07 11.00
C THR A 22 -2.63 2.86 10.15
N ALA A 23 -3.23 1.69 10.39
CA ALA A 23 -3.00 0.49 9.59
C ALA A 23 -3.46 0.69 8.13
N ALA A 24 -4.63 1.29 7.93
CA ALA A 24 -5.17 1.58 6.62
C ALA A 24 -4.31 2.57 5.82
N LEU A 25 -3.86 3.65 6.46
CA LEU A 25 -2.91 4.59 5.86
C LEU A 25 -1.58 3.92 5.51
N ALA A 26 -1.03 3.11 6.42
CA ALA A 26 0.21 2.40 6.19
C ALA A 26 0.14 1.53 4.91
N ARG A 27 -0.92 0.71 4.78
CA ARG A 27 -1.14 -0.12 3.58
C ARG A 27 -1.24 0.70 2.29
N ARG A 28 -2.05 1.76 2.29
CA ARG A 28 -2.24 2.63 1.11
C ARG A 28 -0.94 3.35 0.74
N CYS A 29 -0.18 3.81 1.72
CA CYS A 29 1.11 4.46 1.50
C CYS A 29 2.13 3.49 0.92
N ALA A 30 2.21 2.27 1.46
CA ALA A 30 3.07 1.20 0.96
C ALA A 30 2.73 0.86 -0.49
N HIS A 31 1.45 0.65 -0.77
CA HIS A 31 0.97 0.32 -2.12
C HIS A 31 1.36 1.37 -3.16
N ARG A 32 1.13 2.66 -2.83
CA ARG A 32 1.52 3.78 -3.70
C ARG A 32 3.04 3.81 -3.93
N ALA A 33 3.82 3.72 -2.86
CA ALA A 33 5.28 3.75 -2.97
C ALA A 33 5.83 2.58 -3.79
N CYS A 34 5.29 1.37 -3.61
CA CYS A 34 5.67 0.21 -4.41
C CYS A 34 5.34 0.41 -5.90
N ARG A 35 4.16 0.97 -6.22
CA ARG A 35 3.77 1.25 -7.60
C ARG A 35 4.71 2.25 -8.27
N GLU A 36 5.03 3.34 -7.59
CA GLU A 36 5.97 4.36 -8.08
C GLU A 36 7.37 3.77 -8.28
N ALA A 37 7.86 3.00 -7.31
CA ALA A 37 9.19 2.38 -7.38
C ALA A 37 9.31 1.32 -8.50
N VAL A 38 8.30 0.46 -8.66
CA VAL A 38 8.31 -0.58 -9.71
C VAL A 38 8.20 0.06 -11.08
N GLN A 39 7.34 1.05 -11.27
CA GLN A 39 7.23 1.77 -12.55
C GLN A 39 8.57 2.44 -12.91
N LEU A 40 9.16 3.18 -11.97
CA LEU A 40 10.46 3.82 -12.17
C LEU A 40 11.55 2.82 -12.57
N ARG A 41 11.58 1.64 -11.93
CA ARG A 41 12.53 0.58 -12.26
C ARG A 41 12.27 -0.01 -13.64
N TYR A 42 11.01 -0.20 -13.99
CA TYR A 42 10.60 -0.71 -15.29
C TYR A 42 11.09 0.22 -16.41
N ASP A 43 10.86 1.53 -16.24
CA ASP A 43 11.28 2.56 -17.19
C ASP A 43 12.82 2.65 -17.28
N ALA A 44 13.52 2.57 -16.14
CA ALA A 44 14.98 2.66 -16.09
C ALA A 44 15.70 1.44 -16.68
N VAL A 45 15.15 0.24 -16.51
CA VAL A 45 15.72 -1.02 -17.05
C VAL A 45 15.37 -1.18 -18.54
N GLY A 46 14.27 -0.57 -18.99
CA GLY A 46 13.85 -0.59 -20.39
C GLY A 46 13.46 -1.99 -20.86
N SER A 47 13.89 -2.39 -22.06
CA SER A 47 13.50 -3.68 -22.65
C SER A 47 13.95 -4.91 -21.85
N ALA A 48 14.95 -4.79 -20.98
CA ALA A 48 15.33 -5.90 -20.11
C ALA A 48 14.32 -6.14 -18.95
N ALA A 49 13.39 -5.23 -18.71
CA ALA A 49 12.39 -5.36 -17.65
C ALA A 49 11.32 -6.43 -17.98
N VAL A 50 11.04 -6.65 -19.27
CA VAL A 50 10.14 -7.71 -19.75
C VAL A 50 10.80 -9.09 -19.78
N ASP A 51 12.12 -9.16 -19.64
CA ASP A 51 12.85 -10.43 -19.59
C ASP A 51 12.63 -11.08 -18.21
N THR A 52 11.65 -11.98 -18.17
CA THR A 52 11.23 -12.67 -16.95
C THR A 52 12.27 -13.62 -16.39
N GLU A 53 13.28 -14.02 -17.18
CA GLU A 53 14.38 -14.86 -16.70
C GLU A 53 15.41 -14.02 -15.94
N ARG A 54 15.54 -12.73 -16.28
CA ARG A 54 16.52 -11.82 -15.68
C ARG A 54 15.97 -10.98 -14.55
N THR A 55 14.68 -10.63 -14.58
CA THR A 55 14.08 -9.78 -13.55
C THR A 55 12.65 -10.22 -13.20
N PRO A 56 12.19 -9.99 -11.95
CA PRO A 56 10.81 -10.25 -11.55
C PRO A 56 9.86 -9.07 -11.88
N LEU A 57 10.29 -8.05 -12.61
CA LEU A 57 9.58 -6.76 -12.71
C LEU A 57 8.18 -6.89 -13.33
N ASP A 58 8.05 -7.73 -14.35
CA ASP A 58 6.75 -8.03 -14.99
C ASP A 58 5.74 -8.63 -14.02
N ARG A 59 6.20 -9.54 -13.15
CA ARG A 59 5.37 -10.11 -12.08
C ARG A 59 5.00 -9.05 -11.06
N CYS A 60 5.97 -8.27 -10.58
CA CYS A 60 5.73 -7.21 -9.60
C CYS A 60 4.70 -6.19 -10.10
N LEU A 61 4.78 -5.78 -11.37
CA LEU A 61 3.84 -4.85 -11.98
C LEU A 61 2.43 -5.43 -12.03
N ARG A 62 2.27 -6.68 -12.49
CA ARG A 62 0.97 -7.38 -12.52
C ARG A 62 0.38 -7.56 -11.12
N ASP A 63 1.19 -7.90 -10.14
CA ASP A 63 0.76 -8.07 -8.75
C ASP A 63 0.27 -6.73 -8.18
N LEU A 64 0.96 -5.62 -8.47
CA LEU A 64 0.55 -4.28 -8.05
C LEU A 64 -0.72 -3.78 -8.75
N ILE A 65 -0.89 -4.09 -10.05
CA ILE A 65 -2.13 -3.79 -10.77
C ILE A 65 -3.30 -4.54 -10.13
N THR A 66 -3.10 -5.83 -9.83
CA THR A 66 -4.10 -6.66 -9.14
C THR A 66 -4.44 -6.11 -7.76
N ALA A 67 -3.42 -5.81 -6.95
CA ALA A 67 -3.60 -5.23 -5.61
C ALA A 67 -4.30 -3.86 -5.64
N SER A 68 -4.14 -3.08 -6.71
CA SER A 68 -4.83 -1.79 -6.89
C SER A 68 -6.35 -1.92 -7.06
N ARG A 69 -6.84 -3.11 -7.46
CA ARG A 69 -8.28 -3.39 -7.56
C ARG A 69 -8.89 -3.75 -6.21
N HIS A 70 -8.06 -4.11 -5.23
CA HIS A 70 -8.53 -4.36 -3.88
C HIS A 70 -8.90 -3.04 -3.19
N VAL A 71 -10.07 -3.01 -2.56
CA VAL A 71 -10.60 -1.81 -1.88
C VAL A 71 -9.66 -1.27 -0.79
N ALA A 72 -8.86 -2.14 -0.16
CA ALA A 72 -7.83 -1.74 0.81
C ALA A 72 -6.69 -0.87 0.21
N SER A 73 -6.62 -0.79 -1.11
CA SER A 73 -5.68 0.04 -1.87
C SER A 73 -6.35 1.24 -2.55
N SER A 74 -7.68 1.38 -2.40
CA SER A 74 -8.47 2.45 -3.02
C SER A 74 -8.26 3.79 -2.33
N GLU A 75 -8.39 4.89 -3.08
CA GLU A 75 -8.37 6.24 -2.50
C GLU A 75 -9.52 6.48 -1.52
N LYS A 76 -10.64 5.75 -1.66
CA LYS A 76 -11.77 5.80 -0.74
C LYS A 76 -11.40 5.53 0.72
N ILE A 77 -10.30 4.79 0.96
CA ILE A 77 -9.81 4.55 2.32
C ILE A 77 -9.42 5.84 3.03
N LEU A 78 -9.04 6.89 2.29
CA LEU A 78 -8.68 8.19 2.87
C LEU A 78 -9.91 8.90 3.45
N ASP A 79 -11.07 8.75 2.81
CA ASP A 79 -12.34 9.30 3.32
C ASP A 79 -12.73 8.59 4.63
N ASP A 80 -12.61 7.26 4.65
CA ASP A 80 -12.89 6.45 5.82
C ASP A 80 -11.96 6.77 7.00
N VAL A 81 -10.66 6.91 6.74
CA VAL A 81 -9.69 7.36 7.75
C VAL A 81 -9.96 8.80 8.18
N GLY A 82 -10.35 9.67 7.26
CA GLY A 82 -10.71 11.06 7.54
C GLY A 82 -11.90 11.14 8.49
N ASN A 83 -12.94 10.35 8.25
CA ASN A 83 -14.11 10.24 9.12
C ASN A 83 -13.71 9.79 10.53
N LEU A 84 -12.89 8.73 10.67
CA LEU A 84 -12.38 8.29 11.98
C LEU A 84 -11.63 9.41 12.72
N ARG A 85 -10.77 10.15 12.03
CA ARG A 85 -9.99 11.24 12.63
C ARG A 85 -10.83 12.45 13.04
N LEU A 86 -11.96 12.65 12.38
CA LEU A 86 -12.93 13.70 12.70
C LEU A 86 -13.94 13.25 13.78
N GLY A 87 -13.75 12.09 14.40
CA GLY A 87 -14.65 11.55 15.42
C GLY A 87 -15.99 11.05 14.86
N ARG A 88 -16.07 10.79 13.56
CA ARG A 88 -17.22 10.18 12.91
C ARG A 88 -17.02 8.67 12.81
N ASP A 89 -18.11 7.92 12.84
CA ASP A 89 -18.04 6.48 12.59
C ASP A 89 -17.68 6.20 11.12
N SER A 90 -16.81 5.22 10.92
CA SER A 90 -16.62 4.60 9.61
C SER A 90 -17.08 3.15 9.67
N THR A 91 -18.01 2.79 8.78
CA THR A 91 -18.53 1.43 8.63
C THR A 91 -17.66 0.55 7.73
N SER A 92 -16.54 1.08 7.22
CA SER A 92 -15.71 0.38 6.27
C SER A 92 -15.01 -0.81 6.94
N PRO A 93 -15.26 -2.06 6.48
CA PRO A 93 -14.64 -3.25 7.04
C PRO A 93 -13.16 -3.38 6.64
N HIS A 94 -12.67 -2.49 5.78
CA HIS A 94 -11.34 -2.53 5.19
C HIS A 94 -10.34 -1.57 5.83
N LEU A 95 -10.74 -0.91 6.94
CA LEU A 95 -9.89 -0.10 7.82
C LEU A 95 -9.11 -1.01 8.78
#